data_AF-A0A4R5M5R7-F1
#
_entry.id   AF-A0A4R5M5R7-F1
#
_cell.length_a   1.000
_cell.length_b   1.000
_cell.length_c   1.000
_cell.angle_alpha   90.00
_cell.angle_beta   90.00
_cell.angle_gamma   90.00
#
_symmetry.space_group_name_H-M   'P 1'
#
loop_
_entity.id
_entity.type
_entity.pdbx_description
1 polymer ?
#
loop_
_entity_poly.entity_id
_entity_poly.type
_entity_poly.pdbx_seq_one_letter_code
_entity_poly.pdbx_strand_id
1 'polypeptide(L)'
;MRQYSLCNAPDETDRYILGVKREPDSRGGSSAVHAEDREGQTLQISPPRNHFALHGDASRAVLFAAGIDITPLLAMAQALFHGGRDFSLHYFTRSPGHVAFSERLQPLESVAGALHVYTGARVEDTARAVAGALHGLDPSSHVYACGPAPIMSMVQTCIGARLPVSHFHVEHFAAPASETAGDALFEVVAARSGVRCVVPPGESIAGALRRHGVEVEVSCEQGVCGTCITRVLAGQPDHRDVYLSEAEKASGEQMTPCCSRSLSPVLELDI
;
A
#
# COMPACT_ATOMS: atom_id res chain seq x y z
N MET A 1 4.01 -6.47 -13.97
CA MET A 1 4.44 -6.88 -12.62
C MET A 1 3.41 -6.38 -11.59
N ARG A 2 3.19 -7.09 -10.48
CA ARG A 2 2.32 -6.68 -9.36
C ARG A 2 3.03 -6.94 -8.03
N GLN A 3 2.60 -6.27 -6.98
CA GLN A 3 3.20 -6.38 -5.64
C GLN A 3 2.19 -7.02 -4.69
N TYR A 4 2.68 -7.97 -3.90
CA TYR A 4 1.92 -8.68 -2.89
C TYR A 4 2.81 -8.80 -1.65
N SER A 5 2.29 -8.39 -0.50
CA SER A 5 3.04 -8.49 0.75
C SER A 5 3.18 -9.95 1.17
N LEU A 6 4.38 -10.30 1.65
CA LEU A 6 4.63 -11.59 2.28
C LEU A 6 3.84 -11.67 3.59
N CYS A 7 3.21 -12.82 3.83
CA CYS A 7 2.41 -13.05 5.04
C CYS A 7 2.84 -14.27 5.86
N ASN A 8 4.01 -14.84 5.55
CA ASN A 8 4.61 -15.90 6.35
C ASN A 8 5.46 -15.35 7.50
N ALA A 9 5.70 -16.22 8.49
CA ALA A 9 6.54 -15.91 9.63
C ALA A 9 8.01 -15.77 9.20
N PRO A 10 8.83 -14.97 9.91
CA PRO A 10 10.21 -14.67 9.50
C PRO A 10 11.15 -15.88 9.54
N ASP A 11 10.78 -16.94 10.26
CA ASP A 11 11.53 -18.20 10.37
C ASP A 11 11.19 -19.21 9.26
N GLU A 12 10.09 -19.00 8.51
CA GLU A 12 9.76 -19.75 7.29
C GLU A 12 10.65 -19.27 6.12
N THR A 13 11.83 -19.88 6.00
CA THR A 13 12.87 -19.48 5.02
C THR A 13 12.89 -20.31 3.74
N ASP A 14 12.06 -21.37 3.66
CA ASP A 14 11.96 -22.29 2.53
C ASP A 14 10.94 -21.85 1.47
N ARG A 15 10.12 -20.83 1.77
CA ARG A 15 9.02 -20.39 0.89
C ARG A 15 8.57 -18.95 1.15
N TYR A 16 7.85 -18.41 0.16
CA TYR A 16 7.08 -17.17 0.29
C TYR A 16 5.59 -17.47 0.25
N ILE A 17 4.80 -16.79 1.09
CA ILE A 17 3.35 -16.93 1.12
C ILE A 17 2.71 -15.57 0.87
N LEU A 18 1.75 -15.56 -0.06
CA LEU A 18 1.06 -14.36 -0.53
C LEU A 18 -0.44 -14.49 -0.31
N GLY A 19 -1.10 -13.37 -0.04
CA GLY A 19 -2.56 -13.24 -0.10
C GLY A 19 -2.99 -12.43 -1.31
N VAL A 20 -3.59 -13.08 -2.31
CA VAL A 20 -4.06 -12.38 -3.52
C VAL A 20 -5.59 -12.34 -3.53
N LYS A 21 -6.16 -11.17 -3.26
CA LYS A 21 -7.59 -10.93 -3.47
C LYS A 21 -7.86 -10.70 -4.94
N ARG A 22 -8.89 -11.38 -5.47
CA ARG A 22 -9.43 -11.10 -6.80
C ARG A 22 -10.19 -9.78 -6.76
N GLU A 23 -9.64 -8.76 -7.41
CA GLU A 23 -10.34 -7.47 -7.55
C GLU A 23 -11.40 -7.57 -8.66
N PRO A 24 -12.63 -7.08 -8.43
CA PRO A 24 -13.67 -7.06 -9.45
C PRO A 24 -13.22 -6.31 -10.72
N ASP A 25 -12.61 -5.13 -10.53
CA ASP A 25 -12.11 -4.26 -11.60
C ASP A 25 -10.60 -4.48 -11.84
N SER A 26 -10.19 -5.75 -11.89
CA SER A 26 -8.79 -6.13 -12.08
C SER A 26 -8.22 -5.62 -13.42
N ARG A 27 -7.05 -4.97 -13.36
CA ARG A 27 -6.22 -4.63 -14.53
C ARG A 27 -5.36 -5.80 -15.00
N GLY A 28 -5.91 -7.01 -14.98
CA GLY A 28 -5.25 -8.26 -15.37
C GLY A 28 -4.56 -9.03 -14.23
N GLY A 29 -3.86 -8.35 -13.30
CA GLY A 29 -3.00 -9.02 -12.31
C GLY A 29 -3.70 -10.01 -11.38
N SER A 30 -4.64 -9.55 -10.56
CA SER A 30 -5.34 -10.43 -9.60
C SER A 30 -6.31 -11.40 -10.28
N SER A 31 -6.83 -11.05 -11.46
CA SER A 31 -7.62 -11.97 -12.28
C SER A 31 -6.79 -13.12 -12.85
N ALA A 32 -5.56 -12.86 -13.33
CA ALA A 32 -4.67 -13.88 -13.87
C ALA A 32 -4.26 -14.88 -12.78
N VAL A 33 -3.91 -14.40 -11.58
CA VAL A 33 -3.59 -15.29 -10.44
C VAL A 33 -4.73 -16.24 -10.09
N HIS A 34 -5.99 -15.81 -10.24
CA HIS A 34 -7.15 -16.63 -9.91
C HIS A 34 -7.63 -17.53 -11.05
N ALA A 35 -7.40 -17.14 -12.31
CA ALA A 35 -7.95 -17.83 -13.48
C ALA A 35 -6.91 -18.72 -14.19
N GLU A 36 -5.67 -18.26 -14.25
CA GLU A 36 -4.61 -18.79 -15.11
C GLU A 36 -3.56 -19.54 -14.31
N ASP A 37 -3.14 -19.02 -13.15
CA ASP A 37 -2.06 -19.63 -12.37
C ASP A 37 -2.46 -20.99 -11.77
N ARG A 38 -1.53 -21.96 -11.86
CA ARG A 38 -1.73 -23.34 -11.37
C ARG A 38 -0.53 -23.81 -10.55
N GLU A 39 -0.77 -24.80 -9.69
CA GLU A 39 0.29 -25.51 -8.97
C GLU A 39 1.32 -26.07 -9.96
N GLY A 40 2.61 -25.95 -9.61
CA GLY A 40 3.74 -26.37 -10.44
C GLY A 40 4.18 -25.35 -11.49
N GLN A 41 3.45 -24.25 -11.69
CA GLN A 41 3.85 -23.18 -12.59
C GLN A 41 5.05 -22.38 -12.04
N THR A 42 5.95 -21.97 -12.93
CA THR A 42 7.06 -21.08 -12.58
C THR A 42 6.63 -19.63 -12.76
N LEU A 43 6.81 -18.81 -11.72
CA LEU A 43 6.56 -17.37 -11.75
C LEU A 43 7.89 -16.62 -11.63
N GLN A 44 8.02 -15.53 -12.39
CA GLN A 44 9.13 -14.60 -12.20
C GLN A 44 8.79 -13.62 -11.08
N ILE A 45 9.65 -13.55 -10.07
CA ILE A 45 9.51 -12.64 -8.92
C ILE A 45 10.75 -11.76 -8.80
N SER A 46 10.57 -10.54 -8.28
CA SER A 46 11.70 -9.72 -7.83
C SER A 46 12.17 -10.17 -6.44
N PRO A 47 13.35 -9.73 -5.99
CA PRO A 47 13.68 -9.77 -4.57
C PRO A 47 12.62 -9.04 -3.72
N PRO A 48 12.38 -9.47 -2.46
CA PRO A 48 11.53 -8.75 -1.53
C PRO A 48 12.04 -7.31 -1.31
N ARG A 49 11.09 -6.38 -1.17
CA ARG A 49 11.35 -4.98 -0.79
C ARG A 49 10.46 -4.65 0.39
N ASN A 50 10.98 -3.89 1.35
CA ASN A 50 10.26 -3.54 2.57
C ASN A 50 10.20 -2.03 2.74
N HIS A 51 9.04 -1.44 2.46
CA HIS A 51 8.75 -0.03 2.72
C HIS A 51 7.84 0.16 3.94
N PHE A 52 7.52 -0.94 4.64
CA PHE A 52 6.62 -0.96 5.78
C PHE A 52 7.28 -1.78 6.90
N ALA A 53 8.44 -1.30 7.34
CA ALA A 53 9.29 -2.03 8.27
C ALA A 53 8.70 -2.05 9.70
N LEU A 54 8.81 -3.19 10.36
CA LEU A 54 8.54 -3.29 11.79
C LEU A 54 9.71 -2.70 12.57
N HIS A 55 9.42 -1.72 13.42
CA HIS A 55 10.41 -1.00 14.21
C HIS A 55 10.67 -1.73 15.53
N GLY A 56 11.94 -2.03 15.80
CA GLY A 56 12.35 -2.87 16.93
C GLY A 56 12.37 -2.15 18.29
N ASP A 57 12.26 -0.83 18.31
CA ASP A 57 12.34 0.06 19.48
C ASP A 57 10.98 0.33 20.15
N ALA A 58 9.88 -0.17 19.59
CA ALA A 58 8.55 0.03 20.14
C ALA A 58 8.37 -0.64 21.52
N SER A 59 7.82 0.08 22.51
CA SER A 59 7.37 -0.51 23.77
C SER A 59 6.23 -1.52 23.55
N ARG A 60 5.32 -1.15 22.65
CA ARG A 60 4.16 -1.92 22.21
C ARG A 60 3.85 -1.60 20.75
N ALA A 61 3.44 -2.60 19.98
CA ALA A 61 2.95 -2.42 18.61
C ALA A 61 1.44 -2.66 18.51
N VAL A 62 0.68 -1.70 17.96
CA VAL A 62 -0.75 -1.89 17.65
C VAL A 62 -0.94 -1.95 16.15
N LEU A 63 -1.49 -3.06 15.67
CA LEU A 63 -1.61 -3.38 14.26
C LEU A 63 -3.09 -3.33 13.85
N PHE A 64 -3.43 -2.50 12.87
CA PHE A 64 -4.77 -2.39 12.30
C PHE A 64 -4.76 -2.92 10.87
N ALA A 65 -5.55 -3.97 10.64
CA ALA A 65 -5.66 -4.61 9.34
C ALA A 65 -7.10 -4.65 8.87
N ALA A 66 -7.34 -4.53 7.56
CA ALA A 66 -8.67 -4.69 7.00
C ALA A 66 -8.69 -5.49 5.69
N GLY A 67 -9.55 -6.50 5.61
CA GLY A 67 -9.67 -7.33 4.42
C GLY A 67 -8.39 -8.09 4.08
N ILE A 68 -7.92 -7.99 2.83
CA ILE A 68 -6.69 -8.69 2.38
C ILE A 68 -5.42 -7.97 2.82
N ASP A 69 -5.54 -6.71 3.23
CA ASP A 69 -4.44 -5.87 3.72
C ASP A 69 -3.92 -6.35 5.10
N ILE A 70 -4.49 -7.44 5.62
CA ILE A 70 -3.93 -8.23 6.72
C ILE A 70 -2.56 -8.83 6.40
N THR A 71 -2.21 -9.03 5.13
CA THR A 71 -0.98 -9.73 4.72
C THR A 71 0.31 -9.18 5.36
N PRO A 72 0.66 -7.89 5.24
CA PRO A 72 1.84 -7.34 5.91
C PRO A 72 1.72 -7.36 7.44
N LEU A 73 0.53 -7.04 7.99
CA LEU A 73 0.32 -7.01 9.45
C LEU A 73 0.37 -8.40 10.07
N LEU A 74 0.00 -9.46 9.34
CA LEU A 74 0.13 -10.84 9.79
C LEU A 74 1.60 -11.23 9.93
N ALA A 75 2.44 -10.90 8.95
CA ALA A 75 3.88 -11.13 9.06
C ALA A 75 4.48 -10.37 10.25
N MET A 76 4.06 -9.11 10.48
CA MET A 76 4.47 -8.34 11.66
C MET A 76 3.99 -8.99 12.97
N ALA A 77 2.72 -9.36 13.06
CA ALA A 77 2.14 -10.00 14.25
C ALA A 77 2.85 -11.32 14.57
N GLN A 78 3.14 -12.13 13.56
CA GLN A 78 3.92 -13.36 13.71
C GLN A 78 5.35 -13.06 14.17
N ALA A 79 6.02 -12.06 13.62
CA ALA A 79 7.37 -11.68 14.07
C ALA A 79 7.39 -11.19 15.54
N LEU A 80 6.40 -10.39 15.94
CA LEU A 80 6.25 -9.89 17.31
C LEU A 80 5.94 -11.04 18.28
N PHE A 81 5.06 -11.96 17.89
CA PHE A 81 4.73 -13.16 18.65
C PHE A 81 5.96 -14.04 18.90
N HIS A 82 6.73 -14.38 17.85
CA HIS A 82 7.95 -15.19 18.01
C HIS A 82 9.04 -14.47 18.81
N GLY A 83 9.08 -13.12 18.74
CA GLY A 83 9.99 -12.29 19.51
C GLY A 83 9.55 -12.03 20.96
N GLY A 84 8.38 -12.53 21.39
CA GLY A 84 7.84 -12.27 22.73
C GLY A 84 7.59 -10.79 23.02
N ARG A 85 7.31 -9.99 21.99
CA ARG A 85 7.09 -8.53 22.10
C ARG A 85 5.62 -8.24 22.40
N ASP A 86 5.34 -7.13 23.08
CA ASP A 86 3.95 -6.72 23.35
C ASP A 86 3.29 -6.16 22.08
N PHE A 87 2.15 -6.73 21.70
CA PHE A 87 1.39 -6.28 20.54
C PHE A 87 -0.11 -6.59 20.64
N SER A 88 -0.90 -5.92 19.81
CA SER A 88 -2.26 -6.36 19.49
C SER A 88 -2.60 -6.15 18.02
N LEU A 89 -3.19 -7.16 17.40
CA LEU A 89 -3.69 -7.16 16.03
C LEU A 89 -5.22 -7.02 16.03
N HIS A 90 -5.69 -5.94 15.43
CA HIS A 90 -7.10 -5.61 15.24
C HIS A 90 -7.47 -5.80 13.76
N TYR A 91 -8.18 -6.87 13.46
CA TYR A 91 -8.48 -7.30 12.10
C TYR A 91 -9.97 -7.11 11.76
N PHE A 92 -10.25 -6.23 10.79
CA PHE A 92 -11.60 -5.90 10.34
C PHE A 92 -11.94 -6.59 9.02
N THR A 93 -13.10 -7.24 8.96
CA THR A 93 -13.58 -7.94 7.76
C THR A 93 -15.06 -7.70 7.54
N ARG A 94 -15.53 -7.91 6.30
CA ARG A 94 -16.95 -7.70 5.94
C ARG A 94 -17.89 -8.74 6.54
N SER A 95 -17.42 -9.98 6.71
CA SER A 95 -18.17 -11.07 7.29
C SER A 95 -17.22 -12.18 7.75
N PRO A 96 -17.66 -13.16 8.55
CA PRO A 96 -16.81 -14.26 8.99
C PRO A 96 -16.15 -15.03 7.83
N GLY A 97 -16.85 -15.20 6.70
CA GLY A 97 -16.31 -15.85 5.51
C GLY A 97 -15.22 -15.05 4.77
N HIS A 98 -14.92 -13.82 5.21
CA HIS A 98 -13.83 -12.98 4.68
C HIS A 98 -12.60 -12.94 5.58
N VAL A 99 -12.61 -13.66 6.71
CA VAL A 99 -11.43 -13.79 7.56
C VAL A 99 -10.41 -14.64 6.81
N ALA A 100 -9.37 -14.00 6.31
CA ALA A 100 -8.26 -14.69 5.66
C ALA A 100 -7.27 -15.22 6.71
N PHE A 101 -6.57 -16.30 6.37
CA PHE A 101 -5.46 -16.84 7.16
C PHE A 101 -5.83 -17.30 8.58
N SER A 102 -7.05 -17.79 8.82
CA SER A 102 -7.51 -18.23 10.15
C SER A 102 -6.54 -19.20 10.83
N GLU A 103 -5.99 -20.18 10.10
CA GLU A 103 -4.99 -21.13 10.64
C GLU A 103 -3.70 -20.45 11.11
N ARG A 104 -3.28 -19.36 10.44
CA ARG A 104 -2.08 -18.59 10.80
C ARG A 104 -2.33 -17.57 11.91
N LEU A 105 -3.59 -17.20 12.13
CA LEU A 105 -4.02 -16.35 13.23
C LEU A 105 -4.16 -17.14 14.54
N GLN A 106 -4.49 -18.43 14.46
CA GLN A 106 -4.72 -19.30 15.62
C GLN A 106 -3.59 -19.28 16.68
N PRO A 107 -2.28 -19.27 16.34
CA PRO A 107 -1.24 -19.17 17.37
C PRO A 107 -1.32 -17.90 18.21
N LEU A 108 -1.76 -16.78 17.62
CA LEU A 108 -1.87 -15.49 18.30
C LEU A 108 -2.98 -15.49 19.37
N GLU A 109 -3.98 -16.36 19.25
CA GLU A 109 -5.06 -16.52 20.24
C GLU A 109 -4.55 -17.04 21.59
N SER A 110 -3.38 -17.67 21.62
CA SER A 110 -2.75 -18.15 22.86
C SER A 110 -2.26 -17.01 23.77
N VAL A 111 -2.13 -15.79 23.24
CA VAL A 111 -1.73 -14.60 23.98
C VAL A 111 -2.95 -13.72 24.22
N ALA A 112 -3.31 -13.56 25.48
CA ALA A 112 -4.49 -12.77 25.86
C ALA A 112 -4.39 -11.33 25.32
N GLY A 113 -5.37 -10.94 24.50
CA GLY A 113 -5.45 -9.59 23.92
C GLY A 113 -4.56 -9.34 22.70
N ALA A 114 -3.84 -10.34 22.20
CA ALA A 114 -2.98 -10.19 21.02
C ALA A 114 -3.76 -10.19 19.69
N LEU A 115 -4.95 -10.80 19.63
CA LEU A 115 -5.78 -10.86 18.43
C LEU A 115 -7.23 -10.43 18.73
N HIS A 116 -7.74 -9.52 17.90
CA HIS A 116 -9.13 -9.05 17.92
C HIS A 116 -9.68 -9.08 16.49
N VAL A 117 -10.67 -9.93 16.22
CA VAL A 117 -11.30 -10.05 14.91
C VAL A 117 -12.69 -9.44 14.94
N TYR A 118 -12.94 -8.49 14.04
CA TYR A 118 -14.21 -7.79 13.90
C TYR A 118 -14.82 -8.12 12.53
N THR A 119 -16.00 -8.74 12.52
CA THR A 119 -16.67 -9.15 11.29
C THR A 119 -17.99 -8.37 11.12
N GLY A 120 -18.19 -7.73 9.96
CA GLY A 120 -19.44 -7.02 9.67
C GLY A 120 -19.71 -5.85 10.61
N ALA A 121 -18.66 -5.27 11.19
CA ALA A 121 -18.77 -4.17 12.14
C ALA A 121 -19.33 -2.91 11.46
N ARG A 122 -20.20 -2.19 12.17
CA ARG A 122 -20.63 -0.86 11.74
C ARG A 122 -19.50 0.16 11.91
N VAL A 123 -19.63 1.31 11.27
CA VAL A 123 -18.65 2.40 11.37
C VAL A 123 -18.46 2.84 12.82
N GLU A 124 -19.54 2.94 13.60
CA GLU A 124 -19.48 3.38 15.00
C GLU A 124 -18.76 2.36 15.90
N ASP A 125 -18.97 1.07 15.65
CA ASP A 125 -18.32 -0.02 16.38
C ASP A 125 -16.84 -0.12 16.02
N THR A 126 -16.51 0.09 14.74
CA THR A 126 -15.13 0.17 14.25
C THR A 126 -14.38 1.32 14.93
N ALA A 127 -14.98 2.52 14.98
CA ALA A 127 -14.38 3.68 15.65
C ALA A 127 -14.14 3.43 17.14
N ARG A 128 -15.08 2.76 17.82
CA ARG A 128 -14.93 2.39 19.23
C ARG A 128 -13.80 1.38 19.45
N ALA A 129 -13.70 0.37 18.58
CA ALA A 129 -12.62 -0.62 18.63
C ALA A 129 -11.26 0.04 18.43
N VAL A 130 -11.12 0.92 17.43
CA VAL A 130 -9.89 1.69 17.17
C VAL A 130 -9.54 2.57 18.36
N ALA A 131 -10.48 3.35 18.89
CA ALA A 131 -10.23 4.22 20.04
C ALA A 131 -9.84 3.43 21.30
N GLY A 132 -10.45 2.26 21.53
CA GLY A 132 -10.12 1.37 22.63
C GLY A 132 -8.72 0.75 22.50
N ALA A 133 -8.35 0.31 21.29
CA ALA A 133 -7.02 -0.24 21.00
C ALA A 133 -5.88 0.77 21.19
N LEU A 134 -6.18 2.07 20.97
CA LEU A 134 -5.24 3.18 21.15
C LEU A 134 -5.24 3.74 22.58
N HIS A 135 -6.01 3.15 23.50
CA HIS A 135 -6.03 3.57 24.90
C HIS A 135 -4.76 3.10 25.62
N GLY A 136 -4.16 3.96 26.44
CA GLY A 136 -2.99 3.61 27.25
C GLY A 136 -1.67 3.51 26.47
N LEU A 137 -1.64 3.92 25.20
CA LEU A 137 -0.38 4.04 24.46
C LEU A 137 0.52 5.09 25.11
N ASP A 138 1.80 4.74 25.21
CA ASP A 138 2.87 5.65 25.62
C ASP A 138 3.60 6.20 24.38
N PRO A 139 4.41 7.27 24.51
CA PRO A 139 5.09 7.89 23.37
C PRO A 139 6.06 6.98 22.59
N SER A 140 6.51 5.86 23.17
CA SER A 140 7.35 4.83 22.51
C SER A 140 6.56 3.68 21.91
N SER A 141 5.22 3.72 21.97
CA SER A 141 4.37 2.79 21.23
C SER A 141 4.36 3.12 19.73
N HIS A 142 4.24 2.07 18.90
CA HIS A 142 4.13 2.22 17.45
C HIS A 142 2.78 1.69 16.97
N VAL A 143 2.18 2.39 16.00
CA VAL A 143 0.92 1.99 15.37
C VAL A 143 1.15 1.74 13.89
N TYR A 144 0.67 0.59 13.41
CA TYR A 144 0.75 0.17 12.02
C TYR A 144 -0.66 0.00 11.47
N ALA A 145 -0.95 0.57 10.31
CA ALA A 145 -2.24 0.38 9.66
C ALA A 145 -2.08 0.05 8.16
N CYS A 146 -2.80 -0.97 7.71
CA CYS A 146 -2.96 -1.26 6.29
C CYS A 146 -4.40 -1.69 6.02
N GLY A 147 -5.04 -1.03 5.08
CA GLY A 147 -6.46 -1.19 4.85
C GLY A 147 -7.03 -0.18 3.85
N PRO A 148 -8.36 -0.17 3.65
CA PRO A 148 -9.03 0.90 2.94
C PRO A 148 -8.79 2.26 3.61
N ALA A 149 -8.70 3.32 2.80
CA ALA A 149 -8.46 4.70 3.26
C ALA A 149 -9.34 5.13 4.46
N PRO A 150 -10.66 4.83 4.51
CA PRO A 150 -11.48 5.20 5.66
C PRO A 150 -10.99 4.64 7.00
N ILE A 151 -10.46 3.41 7.03
CA ILE A 151 -9.93 2.80 8.27
C ILE A 151 -8.61 3.48 8.66
N MET A 152 -7.70 3.69 7.70
CA MET A 152 -6.41 4.33 7.99
C MET A 152 -6.58 5.77 8.47
N SER A 153 -7.45 6.56 7.83
CA SER A 153 -7.78 7.93 8.27
C SER A 153 -8.44 7.96 9.65
N MET A 154 -9.28 6.96 9.96
CA MET A 154 -9.89 6.83 11.29
C MET A 154 -8.83 6.55 12.36
N VAL A 155 -7.91 5.62 12.11
CA VAL A 155 -6.79 5.33 13.02
C VAL A 155 -5.95 6.59 13.25
N GLN A 156 -5.57 7.29 12.18
CA GLN A 156 -4.81 8.54 12.26
C GLN A 156 -5.53 9.60 13.09
N THR A 157 -6.83 9.77 12.87
CA THR A 157 -7.67 10.72 13.61
C THR A 157 -7.73 10.36 15.10
N CYS A 158 -7.87 9.08 15.43
CA CYS A 158 -7.93 8.61 16.81
C CYS A 158 -6.57 8.69 17.53
N ILE A 159 -5.45 8.55 16.82
CA ILE A 159 -4.10 8.77 17.38
C ILE A 159 -3.95 10.24 17.78
N GLY A 160 -4.34 11.17 16.91
CA GLY A 160 -4.21 12.61 17.15
C GLY A 160 -2.77 12.99 17.49
N ALA A 161 -2.56 13.71 18.59
CA ALA A 161 -1.24 14.14 19.06
C ALA A 161 -0.60 13.19 20.10
N ARG A 162 -1.13 11.97 20.28
CA ARG A 162 -0.65 11.04 21.32
C ARG A 162 0.72 10.44 21.01
N LEU A 163 1.05 10.32 19.73
CA LEU A 163 2.29 9.72 19.25
C LEU A 163 3.03 10.70 18.33
N PRO A 164 4.37 10.61 18.27
CA PRO A 164 5.13 11.22 17.18
C PRO A 164 4.62 10.74 15.82
N VAL A 165 4.68 11.62 14.81
CA VAL A 165 4.30 11.25 13.43
C VAL A 165 5.12 10.06 12.94
N SER A 166 6.39 9.95 13.35
CA SER A 166 7.28 8.83 13.02
C SER A 166 6.88 7.49 13.64
N HIS A 167 5.90 7.45 14.54
CA HIS A 167 5.42 6.22 15.21
C HIS A 167 4.07 5.74 14.66
N PHE A 168 3.51 6.45 13.68
CA PHE A 168 2.36 5.99 12.92
C PHE A 168 2.79 5.61 11.50
N HIS A 169 2.69 4.32 11.20
CA HIS A 169 3.16 3.72 9.96
C HIS A 169 1.96 3.25 9.15
N VAL A 170 1.94 3.57 7.85
CA VAL A 170 0.89 3.12 6.94
C VAL A 170 1.46 2.52 5.68
N GLU A 171 0.81 1.49 5.16
CA GLU A 171 1.05 0.97 3.81
C GLU A 171 -0.23 1.07 2.98
N HIS A 172 -0.08 1.58 1.75
CA HIS A 172 -1.18 1.72 0.80
C HIS A 172 -1.01 0.70 -0.33
N PHE A 173 -1.99 -0.18 -0.53
CA PHE A 173 -2.01 -1.08 -1.70
C PHE A 173 -2.51 -0.41 -2.98
N ALA A 174 -3.19 0.72 -2.85
CA ALA A 174 -3.57 1.59 -3.96
C ALA A 174 -3.50 3.04 -3.49
N ALA A 175 -3.05 3.95 -4.35
CA ALA A 175 -3.34 5.36 -4.14
C ALA A 175 -4.87 5.56 -4.08
N PRO A 176 -5.36 6.56 -3.31
CA PRO A 176 -6.74 6.97 -3.37
C PRO A 176 -7.18 7.12 -4.83
N ALA A 177 -8.44 6.76 -5.13
CA ALA A 177 -8.99 7.04 -6.43
C ALA A 177 -8.89 8.55 -6.67
N SER A 178 -7.96 8.95 -7.55
CA SER A 178 -7.88 10.34 -7.98
C SER A 178 -9.18 10.66 -8.72
N GLU A 179 -9.79 11.80 -8.41
CA GLU A 179 -10.88 12.30 -9.24
C GLU A 179 -10.36 12.45 -10.67
N THR A 180 -10.88 11.63 -11.58
CA THR A 180 -10.60 11.74 -13.02
C THR A 180 -11.53 12.75 -13.69
N ALA A 181 -12.57 13.20 -12.97
CA ALA A 181 -13.49 14.22 -13.41
C ALA A 181 -12.75 15.57 -13.43
N GLY A 182 -12.37 16.03 -14.63
CA GLY A 182 -11.57 17.24 -14.82
C GLY A 182 -10.18 16.99 -15.39
N ASP A 183 -9.79 15.74 -15.62
CA ASP A 183 -8.54 15.43 -16.32
C ASP A 183 -8.53 16.10 -17.70
N ALA A 184 -7.61 17.05 -17.89
CA ALA A 184 -7.33 17.64 -19.19
C ALA A 184 -6.30 16.82 -19.96
N LEU A 185 -6.34 16.90 -21.29
CA LEU A 185 -5.25 16.43 -22.13
C LEU A 185 -4.02 17.33 -21.93
N PHE A 186 -2.82 16.75 -21.98
CA PHE A 186 -1.55 17.48 -21.96
C PHE A 186 -0.53 16.74 -22.83
N GLU A 187 0.59 17.39 -23.14
CA GLU A 187 1.70 16.77 -23.84
C GLU A 187 2.82 16.37 -22.87
N VAL A 188 3.40 15.20 -23.09
CA VAL A 188 4.62 14.77 -22.41
C VAL A 188 5.78 14.71 -23.42
N VAL A 189 6.95 15.19 -23.00
CA VAL A 189 8.20 15.08 -23.73
C VAL A 189 9.15 14.17 -22.95
N ALA A 190 9.54 13.05 -23.54
CA ALA A 190 10.59 12.16 -23.03
C ALA A 190 11.94 12.65 -23.59
N ALA A 191 12.70 13.40 -22.78
CA ALA A 191 13.84 14.17 -23.24
C ALA A 191 15.00 13.33 -23.80
N ARG A 192 15.21 12.09 -23.33
CA ARG A 192 16.33 11.25 -23.79
C ARG A 192 16.03 10.62 -25.16
N SER A 193 14.77 10.27 -25.39
CA SER A 193 14.32 9.72 -26.67
C SER A 193 13.90 10.79 -27.67
N GLY A 194 13.60 12.00 -27.22
CA GLY A 194 13.01 13.08 -28.02
C GLY A 194 11.53 12.85 -28.37
N VAL A 195 10.91 11.79 -27.84
CA VAL A 195 9.50 11.48 -28.10
C VAL A 195 8.60 12.51 -27.44
N ARG A 196 7.65 13.03 -28.22
CA ARG A 196 6.56 13.88 -27.74
C ARG A 196 5.24 13.20 -28.03
N CYS A 197 4.40 13.01 -27.01
CA CYS A 197 3.07 12.44 -27.20
C CYS A 197 2.01 13.09 -26.32
N VAL A 198 0.76 12.96 -26.74
CA VAL A 198 -0.41 13.45 -26.01
C VAL A 198 -0.84 12.40 -24.99
N VAL A 199 -1.13 12.85 -23.77
CA VAL A 199 -1.72 12.06 -22.69
C VAL A 199 -3.20 12.45 -22.57
N PRO A 200 -4.15 11.65 -23.08
CA PRO A 200 -5.57 11.92 -22.96
C PRO A 200 -6.06 11.80 -21.50
N PRO A 201 -7.28 12.27 -21.21
CA PRO A 201 -7.93 12.04 -19.92
C PRO A 201 -8.04 10.53 -19.60
N GLY A 202 -7.82 10.15 -18.35
CA GLY A 202 -7.92 8.75 -17.90
C GLY A 202 -6.76 7.82 -18.29
N GLU A 203 -5.80 8.30 -19.07
CA GLU A 203 -4.57 7.56 -19.38
C GLU A 203 -3.37 8.08 -18.56
N SER A 204 -2.49 7.16 -18.14
CA SER A 204 -1.24 7.51 -17.46
C SER A 204 -0.13 7.90 -18.46
N ILE A 205 0.81 8.73 -18.00
CA ILE A 205 1.99 9.10 -18.79
C ILE A 205 2.77 7.86 -19.25
N ALA A 206 2.95 6.88 -18.36
CA ALA A 206 3.61 5.62 -18.68
C ALA A 206 2.87 4.83 -19.79
N GLY A 207 1.54 4.82 -19.77
CA GLY A 207 0.72 4.19 -20.82
C GLY A 207 0.88 4.89 -22.17
N ALA A 208 0.82 6.22 -22.16
CA ALA A 208 0.97 7.03 -23.37
C ALA A 208 2.37 6.87 -23.99
N LEU A 209 3.44 6.94 -23.20
CA LEU A 209 4.82 6.75 -23.66
C LEU A 209 5.07 5.36 -24.25
N ARG A 210 4.49 4.32 -23.63
CA ARG A 210 4.61 2.93 -24.12
C ARG A 210 4.10 2.75 -25.55
N ARG A 211 3.01 3.44 -25.93
CA ARG A 211 2.52 3.41 -27.32
C ARG A 211 3.51 3.94 -28.35
N HIS A 212 4.42 4.79 -27.90
CA HIS A 212 5.47 5.38 -28.71
C HIS A 212 6.83 4.69 -28.53
N GLY A 213 6.84 3.50 -27.93
CA GLY A 213 8.06 2.70 -27.75
C GLY A 213 9.00 3.19 -26.65
N VAL A 214 8.56 4.12 -25.81
CA VAL A 214 9.31 4.60 -24.64
C VAL A 214 8.83 3.83 -23.41
N GLU A 215 9.68 2.92 -22.92
CA GLU A 215 9.38 2.13 -21.73
C GLU A 215 9.71 2.92 -20.47
N VAL A 216 8.73 3.04 -19.58
CA VAL A 216 8.91 3.53 -18.22
C VAL A 216 8.94 2.32 -17.30
N GLU A 217 9.95 2.23 -16.43
CA GLU A 217 9.99 1.17 -15.43
C GLU A 217 8.81 1.31 -14.47
N VAL A 218 7.86 0.38 -14.55
CA VAL A 218 6.65 0.39 -13.72
C VAL A 218 6.49 -0.93 -12.97
N SER A 219 5.96 -0.85 -11.76
CA SER A 219 5.63 -2.03 -10.96
C SER A 219 4.17 -2.02 -10.47
N CYS A 220 3.81 -1.23 -9.47
CA CYS A 220 2.43 -1.20 -8.95
C CYS A 220 1.41 -0.57 -9.93
N GLU A 221 1.87 0.38 -10.76
CA GLU A 221 1.03 1.23 -11.60
C GLU A 221 -0.10 1.95 -10.82
N GLN A 222 0.15 2.25 -9.55
CA GLN A 222 -0.83 2.78 -8.59
C GLN A 222 -0.27 3.92 -7.74
N GLY A 223 0.95 4.38 -8.00
CA GLY A 223 1.56 5.46 -7.22
C GLY A 223 1.95 5.09 -5.78
N VAL A 224 2.20 3.80 -5.50
CA VAL A 224 2.50 3.34 -4.13
C VAL A 224 3.95 2.87 -3.94
N CYS A 225 4.65 2.48 -5.00
CA CYS A 225 5.93 1.76 -4.87
C CYS A 225 7.20 2.52 -5.27
N GLY A 226 7.07 3.72 -5.84
CA GLY A 226 8.21 4.52 -6.29
C GLY A 226 9.01 3.99 -7.51
N THR A 227 8.75 2.78 -8.02
CA THR A 227 9.55 2.20 -9.14
C THR A 227 9.62 3.10 -10.37
N CYS A 228 8.55 3.82 -10.70
CA CYS A 228 8.52 4.70 -11.86
C CYS A 228 8.99 6.13 -11.57
N ILE A 229 9.64 6.41 -10.44
CA ILE A 229 10.09 7.77 -10.14
C ILE A 229 10.94 8.29 -11.28
N THR A 230 10.58 9.48 -11.75
CA THR A 230 11.17 10.12 -12.91
C THR A 230 11.42 11.58 -12.59
N ARG A 231 12.60 12.07 -12.95
CA ARG A 231 12.95 13.49 -12.83
C ARG A 231 12.16 14.34 -13.83
N VAL A 232 11.59 15.43 -13.34
CA VAL A 232 10.88 16.43 -14.12
C VAL A 232 11.90 17.50 -14.53
N LEU A 233 11.97 17.79 -15.83
CA LEU A 233 12.88 18.79 -16.40
C LEU A 233 12.19 20.13 -16.64
N ALA A 234 10.90 20.10 -16.99
CA ALA A 234 10.07 21.29 -17.17
C ALA A 234 8.58 20.99 -16.98
N GLY A 235 7.81 22.02 -16.57
CA GLY A 235 6.38 21.91 -16.28
C GLY A 235 6.07 21.56 -14.83
N GLN A 236 4.79 21.62 -14.46
CA GLN A 236 4.32 21.37 -13.11
C GLN A 236 3.54 20.04 -13.03
N PRO A 237 4.03 19.03 -12.27
CA PRO A 237 3.31 17.79 -12.06
C PRO A 237 2.00 17.97 -11.29
N ASP A 238 1.01 17.14 -11.62
CA ASP A 238 -0.18 16.88 -10.79
C ASP A 238 0.04 15.56 -10.05
N HIS A 239 0.48 15.64 -8.79
CA HIS A 239 0.87 14.49 -7.98
C HIS A 239 -0.35 13.69 -7.51
N ARG A 240 -0.41 12.42 -7.89
CA ARG A 240 -1.51 11.48 -7.53
C ARG A 240 -1.00 10.24 -6.81
N ASP A 241 0.24 10.28 -6.36
CA ASP A 241 0.90 9.21 -5.64
C ASP A 241 0.84 9.40 -4.13
N VAL A 242 1.06 8.30 -3.42
CA VAL A 242 1.19 8.26 -1.96
C VAL A 242 2.58 7.79 -1.54
N TYR A 243 3.55 7.87 -2.46
CA TYR A 243 4.92 7.47 -2.22
C TYR A 243 5.79 8.67 -1.87
N LEU A 244 5.71 9.74 -2.66
CA LEU A 244 6.47 10.97 -2.42
C LEU A 244 5.89 11.70 -1.21
N SER A 245 6.77 12.20 -0.36
CA SER A 245 6.43 13.09 0.75
C SER A 245 5.88 14.41 0.23
N GLU A 246 5.15 15.15 1.08
CA GLU A 246 4.64 16.47 0.72
C GLU A 246 5.75 17.46 0.35
N ALA A 247 6.94 17.34 0.96
CA ALA A 247 8.10 18.15 0.61
C ALA A 247 8.65 17.81 -0.78
N GLU A 248 8.73 16.53 -1.13
CA GLU A 248 9.15 16.06 -2.46
C GLU A 248 8.14 16.48 -3.53
N LYS A 249 6.84 16.34 -3.26
CA LYS A 249 5.76 16.80 -4.17
C LYS A 249 5.81 18.32 -4.38
N ALA A 250 6.04 19.08 -3.31
CA ALA A 250 6.13 20.53 -3.39
C ALA A 250 7.35 21.02 -4.19
N SER A 251 8.44 20.24 -4.23
CA SER A 251 9.62 20.56 -5.04
C SER A 251 9.34 20.51 -6.54
N GLY A 252 8.44 19.60 -6.97
CA GLY A 252 8.16 19.34 -8.38
C GLY A 252 9.32 18.72 -9.17
N GLU A 253 10.43 18.35 -8.53
CA GLU A 253 11.64 17.85 -9.21
C GLU A 253 11.49 16.42 -9.73
N GLN A 254 10.54 15.66 -9.18
CA GLN A 254 10.31 14.26 -9.52
C GLN A 254 8.80 13.98 -9.56
N MET A 255 8.40 12.94 -10.27
CA MET A 255 7.03 12.45 -10.28
C MET A 255 6.96 10.95 -10.53
N THR A 256 5.75 10.40 -10.42
CA THR A 256 5.44 9.00 -10.74
C THR A 256 4.53 8.89 -11.99
N PRO A 257 5.08 8.68 -13.21
CA PRO A 257 4.34 8.66 -14.48
C PRO A 257 3.24 7.60 -14.59
N CYS A 258 3.22 6.62 -13.69
CA CYS A 258 2.20 5.57 -13.71
C CYS A 258 0.81 6.02 -13.21
N CYS A 259 0.73 7.14 -12.48
CA CYS A 259 -0.53 7.65 -11.93
C CYS A 259 -0.65 9.19 -11.96
N SER A 260 0.47 9.91 -11.83
CA SER A 260 0.49 11.38 -11.78
C SER A 260 0.27 11.98 -13.18
N ARG A 261 -0.27 13.21 -13.21
CA ARG A 261 -0.58 13.96 -14.45
C ARG A 261 0.22 15.27 -14.49
N SER A 262 -0.25 16.24 -15.26
CA SER A 262 0.36 17.57 -15.39
C SER A 262 -0.67 18.65 -15.11
N LEU A 263 -0.27 19.66 -14.33
CA LEU A 263 -0.97 20.94 -14.21
C LEU A 263 -0.60 21.90 -15.36
N SER A 264 0.52 21.65 -16.04
CA SER A 264 0.97 22.40 -17.20
C SER A 264 0.51 21.77 -18.53
N PRO A 265 0.32 22.55 -19.62
CA PRO A 265 -0.01 21.99 -20.93
C PRO A 265 1.06 21.05 -21.51
N VAL A 266 2.32 21.25 -21.12
CA VAL A 266 3.47 20.43 -21.52
C VAL A 266 4.28 20.08 -20.28
N LEU A 267 4.68 18.81 -20.17
CA LEU A 267 5.55 18.28 -19.11
C LEU A 267 6.75 17.58 -19.76
N GLU A 268 7.97 17.95 -19.36
CA GLU A 268 9.20 17.34 -19.86
C GLU A 268 9.84 16.46 -18.78
N LEU A 269 10.14 15.21 -19.14
CA LEU A 269 10.64 14.18 -18.24
C LEU A 269 11.99 13.65 -18.73
N ASP A 270 12.86 13.31 -17.79
CA ASP A 270 14.18 12.72 -18.06
C ASP A 270 14.09 11.21 -18.36
N ILE A 271 13.36 10.86 -19.44
CA ILE A 271 13.15 9.50 -19.96
C ILE A 271 13.49 9.43 -21.45
#